data_AF-X1U0H4-F1
#
_entry.id   AF-X1U0H4-F1
#
_cell.length_a   1.000
_cell.length_b   1.000
_cell.length_c   1.000
_cell.angle_alpha   90.00
_cell.angle_beta   90.00
_cell.angle_gamma   90.00
#
_symmetry.space_group_name_H-M   'P 1'
#
loop_
_entity.id
_entity.type
_entity.pdbx_description
1 polymer ?
#
loop_
_entity_poly.entity_id
_entity_poly.type
_entity_poly.pdbx_seq_one_letter_code
_entity_poly.pdbx_strand_id
1 'polypeptide(L)'
;PLYTDEEGRWLKVWNYHLEHNRELFTPCYEHPTEDDFMREGAALFRLDNIKAASYFIAGFRDIDTFPDGPLAYYNEIKCPKKLLVGPWKHGLPDSSVPGPNVDYLNEMFRWFDYWLKGIDTGIMNEPPITIRVQGPESKWRYENEWPVARRKETTFYLHPGGALDSKLYEGKDESDSFDHNATVGVCRGLEDEWAFPFGLPMDQRDDEALSLTYTTQPLPEDTEITGAPVMKLFVSTSADEGIISVKLNDVAPDGSSALITS
;
A
#
# COMPACT_ATOMS: atom_id res chain seq x y z
N PRO A 1 -26.26 -25.37 11.01
CA PRO A 1 -26.59 -24.18 11.83
C PRO A 1 -26.41 -24.49 13.33
N LEU A 2 -25.37 -23.93 13.96
CA LEU A 2 -25.10 -24.11 15.40
C LEU A 2 -25.99 -23.22 16.30
N TYR A 3 -26.80 -22.35 15.69
CA TYR A 3 -27.78 -21.51 16.36
C TYR A 3 -29.18 -21.90 15.91
N THR A 4 -30.06 -22.18 16.87
CA THR A 4 -31.48 -22.49 16.65
C THR A 4 -32.32 -21.50 17.45
N ASP A 5 -33.25 -20.80 16.81
CA ASP A 5 -34.33 -20.10 17.49
C ASP A 5 -35.64 -20.87 17.28
N GLU A 6 -36.53 -20.84 18.27
CA GLU A 6 -37.81 -21.57 18.25
C GLU A 6 -38.77 -21.11 17.12
N GLU A 7 -38.55 -19.90 16.59
CA GLU A 7 -39.36 -19.27 15.54
C GLU A 7 -38.85 -19.59 14.12
N GLY A 8 -37.74 -20.34 14.02
CA GLY A 8 -37.06 -20.71 12.79
C GLY A 8 -36.48 -19.53 11.99
N ARG A 9 -36.24 -18.36 12.60
CA ARG A 9 -35.72 -17.16 11.92
C ARG A 9 -34.36 -17.42 11.29
N TRP A 10 -33.43 -18.04 12.01
CA TRP A 10 -32.09 -18.36 11.49
C TRP A 10 -32.15 -19.31 10.29
N LEU A 11 -33.06 -20.29 10.30
CA LEU A 11 -33.24 -21.19 9.16
C LEU A 11 -33.79 -20.44 7.93
N LYS A 12 -34.72 -19.50 8.12
CA LYS A 12 -35.24 -18.67 7.02
C LYS A 12 -34.16 -17.76 6.44
N VAL A 13 -33.38 -17.07 7.28
CA VAL A 13 -32.26 -16.23 6.83
C VAL A 13 -31.20 -17.05 6.12
N TRP A 14 -30.86 -18.22 6.66
CA TRP A 14 -29.92 -19.14 6.04
C TRP A 14 -30.39 -19.63 4.67
N ASN A 15 -31.64 -20.08 4.56
CA ASN A 15 -32.21 -20.53 3.28
C ASN A 15 -32.30 -19.37 2.28
N TYR A 16 -32.69 -18.18 2.72
CA TYR A 16 -32.67 -16.99 1.86
C TYR A 16 -31.26 -16.70 1.33
N HIS A 17 -30.24 -16.71 2.18
CA HIS A 17 -28.86 -16.53 1.74
C HIS A 17 -28.39 -17.66 0.81
N LEU A 18 -28.77 -18.92 1.06
CA LEU A 18 -28.43 -20.02 0.15
C LEU A 18 -29.06 -19.84 -1.24
N GLU A 19 -30.35 -19.49 -1.30
CA GLU A 19 -31.09 -19.30 -2.55
C GLU A 19 -30.63 -18.05 -3.32
N HIS A 20 -30.14 -17.03 -2.61
CA HIS A 20 -29.70 -15.75 -3.19
C HIS A 20 -28.18 -15.57 -3.14
N ASN A 21 -27.44 -16.63 -2.83
CA ASN A 21 -25.99 -16.56 -2.75
C ASN A 21 -25.46 -16.25 -4.14
N ARG A 22 -24.81 -15.11 -4.29
CA ARG A 22 -24.01 -14.82 -5.48
C ARG A 22 -22.59 -15.21 -5.17
N GLU A 23 -21.92 -15.78 -6.15
CA GLU A 23 -20.49 -16.03 -6.07
C GLU A 23 -19.75 -14.72 -5.81
N LEU A 24 -18.90 -14.70 -4.79
CA LEU A 24 -18.30 -13.48 -4.25
C LEU A 24 -17.51 -12.67 -5.31
N PHE A 25 -16.84 -13.38 -6.23
CA PHE A 25 -15.94 -12.77 -7.21
C PHE A 25 -16.57 -12.56 -8.58
N THR A 26 -17.75 -13.13 -8.85
CA THR A 26 -18.41 -12.98 -10.15
C THR A 26 -18.67 -11.53 -10.52
N PRO A 27 -19.13 -10.65 -9.59
CA PRO A 27 -19.24 -9.23 -9.91
C PRO A 27 -17.91 -8.57 -10.28
N CYS A 28 -16.78 -9.00 -9.71
CA CYS A 28 -15.46 -8.45 -10.05
C CYS A 28 -15.06 -8.78 -11.49
N TYR A 29 -15.44 -9.96 -12.00
CA TYR A 29 -15.19 -10.34 -13.40
C TYR A 29 -16.17 -9.69 -14.39
N GLU A 30 -17.41 -9.47 -13.97
CA GLU A 30 -18.44 -8.80 -14.77
C GLU A 30 -18.19 -7.28 -14.88
N HIS A 31 -17.53 -6.70 -13.88
CA HIS A 31 -17.24 -5.28 -13.78
C HIS A 31 -15.72 -5.03 -13.66
N PRO A 32 -14.91 -5.36 -14.68
CA PRO A 32 -13.44 -5.29 -14.60
C PRO A 32 -12.88 -3.85 -14.62
N THR A 33 -13.73 -2.84 -14.68
CA THR A 33 -13.37 -1.42 -14.73
C THR A 33 -14.13 -0.64 -13.65
N GLU A 34 -13.68 0.58 -13.32
CA GLU A 34 -14.33 1.45 -12.33
C GLU A 34 -15.65 2.05 -12.86
N ASP A 35 -16.65 1.19 -13.04
CA ASP A 35 -18.00 1.54 -13.43
C ASP A 35 -18.90 1.86 -12.23
N ASP A 36 -20.18 2.14 -12.50
CA ASP A 36 -21.14 2.52 -11.46
C ASP A 36 -21.32 1.44 -10.39
N PHE A 37 -21.24 0.15 -10.76
CA PHE A 37 -21.33 -0.95 -9.80
C PHE A 37 -20.17 -0.89 -8.80
N MET A 38 -18.94 -0.72 -9.29
CA MET A 38 -17.75 -0.59 -8.43
C MET A 38 -17.81 0.67 -7.57
N ARG A 39 -18.28 1.80 -8.11
CA ARG A 39 -18.43 3.06 -7.37
C ARG A 39 -19.47 2.98 -6.26
N GLU A 40 -20.60 2.30 -6.49
CA GLU A 40 -21.63 2.09 -5.49
C GLU A 40 -21.15 1.24 -4.30
N GLY A 41 -20.27 0.27 -4.55
CA GLY A 41 -19.63 -0.55 -3.52
C GLY A 41 -18.56 0.20 -2.71
N ALA A 42 -17.86 1.13 -3.33
CA ALA A 42 -16.74 1.83 -2.69
C ALA A 42 -17.19 2.90 -1.68
N ALA A 43 -16.56 2.91 -0.50
CA ALA A 43 -16.76 3.95 0.51
C ALA A 43 -16.02 5.26 0.16
N LEU A 44 -14.99 5.19 -0.69
CA LEU A 44 -14.18 6.33 -1.16
C LEU A 44 -15.03 7.46 -1.77
N PHE A 45 -16.16 7.13 -2.41
CA PHE A 45 -17.05 8.14 -3.01
C PHE A 45 -18.07 8.74 -2.03
N ARG A 46 -18.03 8.35 -0.74
CA ARG A 46 -19.01 8.75 0.29
C ARG A 46 -18.35 9.12 1.62
N LEU A 47 -17.09 9.54 1.59
CA LEU A 47 -16.33 9.83 2.81
C LEU A 47 -16.93 10.95 3.67
N ASP A 48 -17.68 11.88 3.06
CA ASP A 48 -18.41 12.91 3.80
C ASP A 48 -19.44 12.35 4.79
N ASN A 49 -19.92 11.11 4.60
CA ASN A 49 -20.83 10.46 5.52
C ASN A 49 -20.13 9.92 6.78
N ILE A 50 -18.80 9.83 6.79
CA ILE A 50 -18.03 9.34 7.93
C ILE A 50 -17.90 10.47 8.96
N LYS A 51 -18.68 10.37 10.04
CA LYS A 51 -18.67 11.33 11.16
C LYS A 51 -18.01 10.78 12.43
N ALA A 52 -17.90 9.46 12.54
CA ALA A 52 -17.27 8.81 13.69
C ALA A 52 -15.76 9.06 13.68
N ALA A 53 -15.16 9.18 14.87
CA ALA A 53 -13.72 9.24 14.97
C ALA A 53 -13.09 7.94 14.42
N SER A 54 -12.02 8.04 13.64
CA SER A 54 -11.41 6.90 12.94
C SER A 54 -9.92 6.74 13.26
N TYR A 55 -9.49 5.56 13.71
CA TYR A 55 -8.09 5.21 13.87
C TYR A 55 -7.71 4.16 12.82
N PHE A 56 -6.87 4.55 11.87
CA PHE A 56 -6.33 3.68 10.83
C PHE A 56 -5.05 3.03 11.31
N ILE A 57 -4.96 1.72 11.17
CA ILE A 57 -3.75 0.94 11.41
C ILE A 57 -3.47 0.17 10.13
N ALA A 58 -2.28 0.38 9.55
CA ALA A 58 -1.92 -0.07 8.21
C ALA A 58 -0.48 -0.57 8.13
N GLY A 59 -0.15 -1.30 7.07
CA GLY A 59 1.20 -1.76 6.76
C GLY A 59 1.71 -1.18 5.45
N PHE A 60 2.98 -0.77 5.39
CA PHE A 60 3.62 -0.35 4.14
C PHE A 60 3.73 -1.49 3.11
N ARG A 61 3.67 -2.75 3.56
CA ARG A 61 3.74 -3.95 2.70
C ARG A 61 2.40 -4.66 2.59
N ASP A 62 1.32 -4.01 3.01
CA ASP A 62 -0.06 -4.43 2.78
C ASP A 62 -0.49 -3.92 1.39
N ILE A 63 0.11 -4.51 0.36
CA ILE A 63 0.06 -4.03 -1.05
C ILE A 63 -1.38 -3.96 -1.58
N ASP A 64 -2.29 -4.75 -1.02
CA ASP A 64 -3.70 -4.78 -1.40
C ASP A 64 -4.49 -3.55 -0.93
N THR A 65 -4.01 -2.88 0.12
CA THR A 65 -4.76 -1.80 0.77
C THR A 65 -3.97 -0.50 0.88
N PHE A 66 -2.65 -0.53 0.83
CA PHE A 66 -1.78 0.65 0.95
C PHE A 66 -1.06 0.93 -0.37
N PRO A 67 -1.05 2.19 -0.88
CA PRO A 67 -1.47 3.43 -0.22
C PRO A 67 -2.96 3.78 -0.37
N ASP A 68 -3.69 3.20 -1.33
CA ASP A 68 -4.97 3.74 -1.80
C ASP A 68 -6.15 3.60 -0.82
N GLY A 69 -6.04 2.72 0.18
CA GLY A 69 -7.00 2.59 1.27
C GLY A 69 -6.66 3.55 2.41
N PRO A 70 -5.92 3.13 3.45
CA PRO A 70 -5.78 3.90 4.68
C PRO A 70 -5.32 5.35 4.49
N LEU A 71 -4.39 5.64 3.56
CA LEU A 71 -3.93 7.01 3.33
C LEU A 71 -4.94 7.88 2.60
N ALA A 72 -5.61 7.36 1.55
CA ALA A 72 -6.61 8.14 0.84
C ALA A 72 -7.78 8.51 1.76
N TYR A 73 -8.26 7.54 2.54
CA TYR A 73 -9.33 7.77 3.51
C TYR A 73 -8.89 8.72 4.62
N TYR A 74 -7.68 8.50 5.17
CA TYR A 74 -7.13 9.38 6.19
C TYR A 74 -7.02 10.83 5.71
N ASN A 75 -6.59 11.07 4.47
CA ASN A 75 -6.48 12.44 3.94
C ASN A 75 -7.84 13.11 3.76
N GLU A 76 -8.84 12.36 3.31
CA GLU A 76 -10.12 12.94 2.90
C GLU A 76 -11.12 13.12 4.04
N ILE A 77 -11.21 12.20 5.01
CA ILE A 77 -12.19 12.34 6.10
C ILE A 77 -11.91 13.57 6.98
N LYS A 78 -12.98 14.19 7.51
CA LYS A 78 -12.89 15.42 8.32
C LYS A 78 -13.13 15.20 9.82
N CYS A 79 -13.54 13.99 10.21
CA CYS A 79 -13.70 13.62 11.61
C CYS A 79 -12.34 13.48 12.32
N PRO A 80 -12.33 13.44 13.67
CA PRO A 80 -11.11 13.15 14.43
C PRO A 80 -10.48 11.83 13.97
N LYS A 81 -9.17 11.86 13.72
CA LYS A 81 -8.47 10.75 13.07
C LYS A 81 -7.05 10.54 13.59
N LYS A 82 -6.60 9.28 13.58
CA LYS A 82 -5.20 8.87 13.78
C LYS A 82 -4.79 7.85 12.72
N LEU A 83 -3.50 7.78 12.45
CA LEU A 83 -2.88 6.81 11.54
C LEU A 83 -1.64 6.19 12.18
N LEU A 84 -1.55 4.86 12.16
CA LEU A 84 -0.38 4.07 12.52
C LEU A 84 0.02 3.21 11.32
N VAL A 85 1.21 3.44 10.75
CA VAL A 85 1.73 2.66 9.63
C VAL A 85 3.00 1.93 10.02
N GLY A 86 2.94 0.60 10.10
CA GLY A 86 4.10 -0.26 10.34
C GLY A 86 4.67 -0.84 9.04
N PRO A 87 5.74 -1.64 9.12
CA PRO A 87 6.35 -2.28 7.96
C PRO A 87 5.62 -3.57 7.52
N TRP A 88 4.46 -3.84 8.09
CA TRP A 88 3.74 -5.11 8.04
C TRP A 88 3.13 -5.43 6.67
N LYS A 89 2.97 -6.73 6.38
CA LYS A 89 2.04 -7.29 5.39
C LYS A 89 0.59 -7.30 5.89
N HIS A 90 -0.32 -7.78 5.04
CA HIS A 90 -1.73 -8.07 5.36
C HIS A 90 -1.85 -9.01 6.58
N GLY A 91 -2.06 -8.42 7.76
CA GLY A 91 -2.04 -9.12 9.03
C GLY A 91 -2.10 -8.20 10.24
N LEU A 92 -2.29 -8.78 11.42
CA LEU A 92 -2.38 -8.01 12.67
C LEU A 92 -1.00 -7.49 13.10
N PRO A 93 -0.87 -6.24 13.57
CA PRO A 93 0.44 -5.65 13.90
C PRO A 93 1.25 -6.38 14.97
N ASP A 94 0.61 -7.17 15.83
CA ASP A 94 1.24 -7.95 16.90
C ASP A 94 1.91 -9.24 16.42
N SER A 95 1.62 -9.67 15.19
CA SER A 95 2.01 -10.96 14.64
C SER A 95 2.47 -10.90 13.18
N SER A 96 2.23 -9.80 12.47
CA SER A 96 2.58 -9.64 11.05
C SER A 96 4.07 -9.50 10.82
N VAL A 97 4.49 -9.86 9.61
CA VAL A 97 5.86 -9.82 9.13
C VAL A 97 5.97 -8.83 7.96
N PRO A 98 7.10 -8.14 7.78
CA PRO A 98 8.22 -8.03 8.71
C PRO A 98 7.86 -7.25 9.99
N GLY A 99 8.57 -7.53 11.07
CA GLY A 99 8.46 -6.76 12.32
C GLY A 99 9.06 -5.35 12.20
N PRO A 100 9.04 -4.55 13.28
CA PRO A 100 8.68 -4.96 14.63
C PRO A 100 7.18 -5.09 14.83
N ASN A 101 6.79 -6.05 15.65
CA ASN A 101 5.42 -6.15 16.14
C ASN A 101 5.14 -5.10 17.22
N VAL A 102 3.90 -4.62 17.27
CA VAL A 102 3.46 -3.63 18.25
C VAL A 102 2.19 -4.07 18.95
N ASP A 103 2.00 -3.61 20.18
CA ASP A 103 0.77 -3.80 20.93
C ASP A 103 -0.33 -2.86 20.41
N TYR A 104 -0.89 -3.21 19.26
CA TYR A 104 -1.99 -2.45 18.65
C TYR A 104 -3.29 -2.59 19.45
N LEU A 105 -3.45 -3.65 20.24
CA LEU A 105 -4.62 -3.85 21.11
C LEU A 105 -4.65 -2.78 22.20
N ASN A 106 -3.51 -2.48 22.83
CA ASN A 106 -3.42 -1.37 23.77
C ASN A 106 -3.73 -0.03 23.10
N GLU A 107 -3.26 0.21 21.87
CA GLU A 107 -3.62 1.40 21.09
C GLU A 107 -5.13 1.49 20.82
N MET A 108 -5.78 0.37 20.49
CA MET A 108 -7.23 0.29 20.31
C MET A 108 -7.98 0.55 21.62
N PHE A 109 -7.53 -0.03 22.74
CA PHE A 109 -8.13 0.24 24.06
C PHE A 109 -8.03 1.73 24.40
N ARG A 110 -6.86 2.35 24.22
CA ARG A 110 -6.67 3.79 24.46
C ARG A 110 -7.63 4.64 23.62
N TRP A 111 -7.83 4.28 22.35
CA TRP A 111 -8.74 4.96 21.44
C TRP A 111 -10.20 4.80 21.84
N PHE A 112 -10.65 3.57 22.08
CA PHE A 112 -12.04 3.30 22.44
C PHE A 112 -12.39 3.80 23.85
N ASP A 113 -11.48 3.72 24.82
CA ASP A 113 -11.71 4.28 26.16
C ASP A 113 -11.89 5.80 26.10
N TYR A 114 -11.15 6.49 25.22
CA TYR A 114 -11.35 7.91 24.97
C TYR A 114 -12.71 8.21 24.32
N TRP A 115 -13.02 7.60 23.18
CA TRP A 115 -14.21 7.95 22.39
C TRP A 115 -15.52 7.35 22.89
N LEU A 116 -15.49 6.18 23.56
CA LEU A 116 -16.68 5.46 24.00
C LEU A 116 -16.92 5.54 25.51
N LYS A 117 -15.88 5.73 26.32
CA LYS A 117 -16.00 5.79 27.79
C LYS A 117 -15.70 7.17 28.38
N GLY A 118 -15.18 8.11 27.59
CA GLY A 118 -14.81 9.44 28.06
C GLY A 118 -13.61 9.47 29.01
N ILE A 119 -12.74 8.45 28.93
CA ILE A 119 -11.52 8.36 29.75
C ILE A 119 -10.38 9.06 29.00
N ASP A 120 -9.71 10.03 29.64
CA ASP A 120 -8.52 10.65 29.04
C ASP A 120 -7.32 9.69 29.09
N THR A 121 -7.02 9.07 27.95
CA THR A 121 -5.90 8.14 27.76
C THR A 121 -4.66 8.84 27.18
N GLY A 122 -4.72 10.16 26.96
CA GLY A 122 -3.68 10.95 26.31
C GLY A 122 -3.52 10.69 24.81
N ILE A 123 -4.28 9.77 24.20
CA ILE A 123 -4.10 9.36 22.79
C ILE A 123 -4.27 10.52 21.79
N MET A 124 -5.12 11.50 22.13
CA MET A 124 -5.37 12.67 21.30
C MET A 124 -4.35 13.81 21.53
N ASN A 125 -3.47 13.69 22.53
CA ASN A 125 -2.38 14.65 22.77
C ASN A 125 -1.11 14.28 21.98
N GLU A 126 -1.07 13.08 21.41
CA GLU A 126 0.00 12.62 20.54
C GLU A 126 -0.18 13.14 19.11
N PRO A 127 0.90 13.18 18.31
CA PRO A 127 0.79 13.42 16.89
C PRO A 127 -0.21 12.45 16.22
N PRO A 128 -0.98 12.94 15.23
CA PRO A 128 -2.04 12.17 14.61
C PRO A 128 -1.51 11.05 13.71
N ILE A 129 -0.24 11.08 13.31
CA ILE A 129 0.36 10.10 12.41
C ILE A 129 1.63 9.53 13.04
N THR A 130 1.74 8.21 13.01
CA THR A 130 2.92 7.46 13.42
C THR A 130 3.29 6.51 12.30
N ILE A 131 4.51 6.61 11.78
CA ILE A 131 5.02 5.73 10.72
C ILE A 131 6.31 5.03 11.14
N ARG A 132 6.54 3.82 10.63
CA ARG A 132 7.83 3.14 10.71
C ARG A 132 8.66 3.49 9.48
N VAL A 133 9.64 4.39 9.62
CA VAL A 133 10.64 4.62 8.57
C VAL A 133 11.52 3.38 8.48
N GLN A 134 11.64 2.81 7.27
CA GLN A 134 12.42 1.61 6.98
C GLN A 134 13.79 1.98 6.41
N GLY A 135 14.79 1.16 6.71
CA GLY A 135 16.19 1.38 6.31
C GLY A 135 17.16 0.86 7.38
N PRO A 136 18.48 1.11 7.22
CA PRO A 136 19.50 0.68 8.18
C PRO A 136 19.22 1.15 9.61
N GLU A 137 18.71 2.38 9.77
CA GLU A 137 18.30 2.95 11.06
C GLU A 137 16.77 3.02 11.21
N SER A 138 16.10 1.89 11.00
CA SER A 138 14.64 1.80 11.07
C SER A 138 14.09 2.31 12.41
N LYS A 139 13.17 3.28 12.37
CA LYS A 139 12.63 3.94 13.56
C LYS A 139 11.18 4.36 13.42
N TRP A 140 10.49 4.41 14.55
CA TRP A 140 9.16 5.03 14.62
C TRP A 140 9.32 6.56 14.57
N ARG A 141 8.50 7.21 13.76
CA ARG A 141 8.48 8.66 13.60
C ARG A 141 7.06 9.17 13.64
N TYR A 142 6.89 10.27 14.36
CA TYR A 142 5.64 11.01 14.41
C TYR A 142 5.57 12.07 13.32
N GLU A 143 4.39 12.25 12.75
CA GLU A 143 4.07 13.29 11.76
C GLU A 143 2.74 13.97 12.13
N ASN A 144 2.61 15.23 11.72
CA ASN A 144 1.39 16.01 11.95
C ASN A 144 0.45 16.02 10.74
N GLU A 145 0.99 15.72 9.55
CA GLU A 145 0.24 15.75 8.31
C GLU A 145 0.79 14.73 7.32
N TRP A 146 -0.10 14.28 6.43
CA TRP A 146 0.24 13.46 5.29
C TRP A 146 -0.36 14.07 4.02
N PRO A 147 0.40 14.15 2.91
CA PRO A 147 1.81 13.78 2.83
C PRO A 147 2.69 14.78 3.61
N VAL A 148 3.86 14.34 4.06
CA VAL A 148 4.71 15.09 5.03
C VAL A 148 4.98 16.53 4.57
N ALA A 149 4.78 17.51 5.46
CA ALA A 149 4.90 18.96 5.19
C ALA A 149 6.23 19.37 4.56
N ARG A 150 7.30 18.88 5.18
CA ARG A 150 8.69 19.22 4.86
C ARG A 150 9.26 18.38 3.71
N ARG A 151 8.42 17.58 3.03
CA ARG A 151 8.86 16.77 1.91
C ARG A 151 9.36 17.67 0.78
N LYS A 152 10.37 17.19 0.06
CA LYS A 152 10.84 17.82 -1.18
C LYS A 152 10.53 16.88 -2.32
N GLU A 153 9.67 17.34 -3.22
CA GLU A 153 9.43 16.62 -4.47
C GLU A 153 10.68 16.74 -5.33
N THR A 154 11.27 15.59 -5.65
CA THR A 154 12.49 15.49 -6.45
C THR A 154 12.17 14.63 -7.66
N THR A 155 12.31 15.20 -8.85
CA THR A 155 12.12 14.46 -10.10
C THR A 155 13.43 13.82 -10.50
N PHE A 156 13.37 12.52 -10.79
CA PHE A 156 14.43 11.81 -11.49
C PHE A 156 13.96 11.52 -12.92
N TYR A 157 14.89 11.64 -13.86
CA TYR A 157 14.68 11.42 -15.28
C TYR A 157 15.40 10.14 -15.70
N LEU A 158 14.78 9.41 -16.62
CA LEU A 158 15.40 8.25 -17.29
C LEU A 158 16.40 8.78 -18.32
N HIS A 159 17.66 8.35 -18.23
CA HIS A 159 18.72 8.71 -19.16
C HIS A 159 19.13 7.51 -20.02
N PRO A 160 19.61 7.74 -21.26
CA PRO A 160 20.16 6.68 -22.10
C PRO A 160 21.25 5.89 -21.38
N GLY A 161 21.31 4.59 -21.67
CA GLY A 161 22.29 3.69 -21.04
C GLY A 161 21.92 3.27 -19.61
N GLY A 162 20.67 3.46 -19.18
CA GLY A 162 20.16 2.96 -17.90
C GLY A 162 20.55 3.82 -16.69
N ALA A 163 20.79 5.12 -16.89
CA ALA A 163 21.06 6.03 -15.79
C ALA A 163 19.77 6.71 -15.29
N LEU A 164 19.70 7.00 -14.00
CA LEU A 164 18.63 7.75 -13.36
C LEU A 164 19.22 9.01 -12.71
N ASP A 165 18.86 10.20 -13.17
CA ASP A 165 19.45 11.46 -12.67
C ASP A 165 18.37 12.53 -12.41
N SER A 166 18.60 13.37 -11.41
CA SER A 166 17.75 14.53 -11.10
C SER A 166 17.84 15.68 -12.11
N LYS A 167 18.85 15.66 -12.99
CA LYS A 167 19.02 16.60 -14.09
C LYS A 167 18.34 16.06 -15.34
N LEU A 168 17.61 16.93 -16.03
CA LEU A 168 17.04 16.59 -17.32
C LEU A 168 18.14 16.27 -18.33
N TYR A 169 17.93 15.23 -19.14
CA TYR A 169 18.82 14.90 -20.25
C TYR A 169 18.71 15.98 -21.34
N GLU A 170 19.82 16.64 -21.67
CA GLU A 170 19.88 17.70 -22.71
C GLU A 170 20.28 17.15 -24.10
N GLY A 171 20.38 15.83 -24.24
CA GLY A 171 20.68 15.19 -25.51
C GLY A 171 19.48 15.15 -26.47
N LYS A 172 19.56 14.27 -27.46
CA LYS A 172 18.43 14.02 -28.36
C LYS A 172 17.43 13.09 -27.70
N ASP A 173 16.16 13.19 -28.09
CA ASP A 173 15.16 12.22 -27.67
C ASP A 173 15.58 10.80 -28.09
N GLU A 174 15.55 9.88 -27.13
CA GLU A 174 15.91 8.48 -27.28
C GLU A 174 14.80 7.61 -26.64
N SER A 175 14.73 6.35 -27.06
CA SER A 175 13.75 5.38 -26.56
C SER A 175 14.43 4.05 -26.32
N ASP A 176 14.16 3.42 -25.18
CA ASP A 176 14.54 2.06 -24.90
C ASP A 176 13.38 1.11 -25.21
N SER A 177 13.71 -0.10 -25.66
CA SER A 177 12.74 -1.14 -26.01
C SER A 177 13.11 -2.45 -25.33
N PHE A 178 12.11 -3.21 -24.94
CA PHE A 178 12.28 -4.55 -24.39
C PHE A 178 11.14 -5.44 -24.86
N ASP A 179 11.38 -6.75 -24.90
CA ASP A 179 10.33 -7.73 -25.18
C ASP A 179 9.56 -8.04 -23.90
N HIS A 180 8.23 -8.07 -24.00
CA HIS A 180 7.40 -8.46 -22.87
C HIS A 180 7.69 -9.91 -22.46
N ASN A 181 7.91 -10.12 -21.15
CA ASN A 181 8.02 -11.43 -20.57
C ASN A 181 7.07 -11.56 -19.37
N ALA A 182 6.10 -12.47 -19.48
CA ALA A 182 5.08 -12.73 -18.47
C ALA A 182 5.64 -13.32 -17.15
N THR A 183 6.90 -13.75 -17.11
CA THR A 183 7.55 -14.22 -15.87
C THR A 183 8.15 -13.09 -15.04
N VAL A 184 8.23 -11.85 -15.58
CA VAL A 184 8.74 -10.71 -14.83
C VAL A 184 7.71 -10.28 -13.79
N GLY A 185 8.14 -10.22 -12.53
CA GLY A 185 7.28 -9.88 -11.40
C GLY A 185 7.27 -10.95 -10.31
N VAL A 186 7.82 -12.14 -10.56
CA VAL A 186 7.88 -13.23 -9.57
C VAL A 186 8.65 -12.81 -8.31
N CYS A 187 9.64 -11.91 -8.44
CA CYS A 187 10.41 -11.43 -7.29
C CYS A 187 9.66 -10.38 -6.46
N ARG A 188 8.54 -9.81 -6.94
CA ARG A 188 7.74 -8.79 -6.23
C ARG A 188 7.21 -9.29 -4.88
N GLY A 189 7.07 -10.61 -4.71
CA GLY A 189 6.38 -11.22 -3.58
C GLY A 189 4.91 -11.45 -3.89
N LEU A 190 4.19 -12.04 -2.93
CA LEU A 190 2.79 -12.42 -3.06
C LEU A 190 1.88 -11.40 -2.35
N GLU A 191 0.73 -11.16 -2.97
CA GLU A 191 -0.39 -10.35 -2.48
C GLU A 191 -1.31 -11.20 -1.58
N ASP A 192 -1.99 -10.59 -0.61
CA ASP A 192 -3.03 -11.18 0.26
C ASP A 192 -2.64 -12.46 1.07
N GLU A 193 -1.37 -12.61 1.43
CA GLU A 193 -0.96 -13.68 2.34
C GLU A 193 -1.18 -13.30 3.80
N TRP A 194 -2.27 -13.79 4.38
CA TRP A 194 -2.59 -13.70 5.82
C TRP A 194 -1.39 -13.98 6.74
N ALA A 195 -0.66 -12.92 7.13
CA ALA A 195 0.46 -12.90 8.07
C ALA A 195 1.50 -14.05 7.95
N PHE A 196 1.58 -14.74 6.81
CA PHE A 196 2.46 -15.90 6.66
C PHE A 196 3.91 -15.46 6.44
N PRO A 197 4.91 -16.19 6.95
CA PRO A 197 6.32 -15.86 6.82
C PRO A 197 6.93 -16.18 5.43
N PHE A 198 6.09 -16.38 4.41
CA PHE A 198 6.54 -16.59 3.02
C PHE A 198 6.07 -15.43 2.13
N GLY A 199 6.39 -15.49 0.82
CA GLY A 199 5.97 -14.51 -0.19
C GLY A 199 6.41 -13.07 0.04
N LEU A 200 7.45 -12.83 0.86
CA LEU A 200 8.08 -11.50 0.94
C LEU A 200 8.80 -11.20 -0.38
N PRO A 201 8.96 -9.90 -0.74
CA PRO A 201 9.75 -9.53 -1.90
C PRO A 201 11.15 -10.14 -1.79
N MET A 202 11.58 -10.79 -2.87
CA MET A 202 12.92 -11.37 -2.99
C MET A 202 13.91 -10.31 -3.47
N ASP A 203 15.17 -10.70 -3.67
CA ASP A 203 16.11 -9.89 -4.44
C ASP A 203 15.56 -9.68 -5.86
N GLN A 204 15.52 -8.43 -6.33
CA GLN A 204 14.88 -8.08 -7.61
C GLN A 204 15.77 -8.36 -8.83
N ARG A 205 17.03 -8.75 -8.65
CA ARG A 205 17.99 -8.95 -9.76
C ARG A 205 17.51 -9.89 -10.86
N ASP A 206 16.76 -10.94 -10.52
CA ASP A 206 16.24 -11.88 -11.52
C ASP A 206 15.15 -11.25 -12.40
N ASP A 207 14.30 -10.38 -11.83
CA ASP A 207 13.32 -9.59 -12.60
C ASP A 207 14.01 -8.46 -13.38
N GLU A 208 15.03 -7.82 -12.79
CA GLU A 208 15.82 -6.75 -13.41
C GLU A 208 16.58 -7.22 -14.66
N ALA A 209 17.09 -8.45 -14.66
CA ALA A 209 17.78 -9.05 -15.81
C ALA A 209 16.88 -9.17 -17.06
N LEU A 210 15.56 -9.09 -16.88
CA LEU A 210 14.53 -9.21 -17.91
C LEU A 210 13.75 -7.90 -18.11
N SER A 211 14.20 -6.80 -17.50
CA SER A 211 13.51 -5.50 -17.49
C SER A 211 14.43 -4.37 -17.96
N LEU A 212 13.82 -3.23 -18.32
CA LEU A 212 14.57 -1.97 -18.42
C LEU A 212 14.91 -1.48 -17.01
N THR A 213 16.18 -1.19 -16.76
CA THR A 213 16.67 -0.72 -15.47
C THR A 213 17.29 0.67 -15.60
N TYR A 214 16.98 1.54 -14.64
CA TYR A 214 17.55 2.88 -14.55
C TYR A 214 18.02 3.11 -13.12
N THR A 215 19.32 3.33 -12.93
CA THR A 215 19.93 3.39 -11.61
C THR A 215 20.68 4.70 -11.43
N THR A 216 20.57 5.29 -10.24
CA THR A 216 21.33 6.50 -9.91
C THR A 216 22.82 6.17 -9.79
N GLN A 217 23.67 7.18 -9.81
CA GLN A 217 24.98 7.03 -9.17
C GLN A 217 24.78 6.73 -7.67
N PRO A 218 25.78 6.10 -7.00
CA PRO A 218 25.72 5.92 -5.55
C PRO A 218 25.34 7.22 -4.86
N LEU A 219 24.32 7.17 -4.01
CA LEU A 219 23.83 8.35 -3.31
C LEU A 219 24.93 8.87 -2.37
N PRO A 220 25.20 10.19 -2.37
CA PRO A 220 26.31 10.75 -1.59
C PRO A 220 26.04 10.77 -0.08
N GLU A 221 24.76 10.66 0.30
CA GLU A 221 24.28 10.67 1.68
C GLU A 221 23.00 9.82 1.80
N ASP A 222 22.69 9.42 3.02
CA ASP A 222 21.45 8.69 3.33
C ASP A 222 20.24 9.48 2.85
N THR A 223 19.47 8.87 1.95
CA THR A 223 18.31 9.51 1.31
C THR A 223 17.04 8.81 1.74
N GLU A 224 16.15 9.55 2.38
CA GLU A 224 14.85 9.02 2.80
C GLU A 224 13.77 9.32 1.77
N ILE A 225 13.03 8.28 1.37
CA ILE A 225 11.84 8.40 0.53
C ILE A 225 10.62 8.09 1.40
N THR A 226 9.81 9.11 1.70
CA THR A 226 8.53 8.97 2.41
C THR A 226 7.43 9.69 1.64
N GLY A 227 6.47 8.92 1.12
CA GLY A 227 5.34 9.45 0.37
C GLY A 227 4.82 8.43 -0.64
N ALA A 228 4.16 8.92 -1.68
CA ALA A 228 3.70 8.13 -2.82
C ALA A 228 4.49 8.55 -4.07
N PRO A 229 5.51 7.77 -4.49
CA PRO A 229 6.24 8.04 -5.72
C PRO A 229 5.29 8.03 -6.93
N VAL A 230 5.55 8.89 -7.91
CA VAL A 230 4.76 8.98 -9.15
C VAL A 230 5.68 8.83 -10.33
N MET A 231 5.35 7.91 -11.24
CA MET A 231 6.05 7.71 -12.49
C MET A 231 5.24 8.30 -13.66
N LYS A 232 5.91 9.05 -14.53
CA LYS A 232 5.34 9.55 -15.79
C LYS A 232 6.12 8.93 -16.94
N LEU A 233 5.45 8.12 -17.75
CA LEU A 233 6.04 7.40 -18.88
C LEU A 233 5.42 7.85 -20.20
N PHE A 234 6.25 7.89 -21.23
CA PHE A 234 5.83 7.96 -22.63
C PHE A 234 6.11 6.59 -23.24
N VAL A 235 5.07 5.88 -23.68
CA VAL A 235 5.17 4.47 -24.06
C VAL A 235 4.48 4.23 -25.38
N SER A 236 5.07 3.37 -26.19
CA SER A 236 4.47 2.78 -27.38
C SER A 236 4.59 1.27 -27.31
N THR A 237 3.59 0.56 -27.84
CA THR A 237 3.60 -0.91 -27.93
C THR A 237 3.17 -1.34 -29.33
N SER A 238 3.62 -2.52 -29.75
CA SER A 238 3.14 -3.18 -30.98
C SER A 238 1.89 -4.04 -30.74
N ALA A 239 1.52 -4.28 -29.48
CA ALA A 239 0.31 -4.97 -29.10
C ALA A 239 -0.89 -4.00 -29.04
N ASP A 240 -2.11 -4.54 -29.12
CA ASP A 240 -3.33 -3.75 -28.98
C ASP A 240 -3.53 -3.25 -27.53
N GLU A 241 -3.08 -4.05 -26.56
CA GLU A 241 -3.18 -3.79 -25.12
C GLU A 241 -1.91 -4.29 -24.40
N GLY A 242 -1.64 -3.75 -23.22
CA GLY A 242 -0.48 -4.17 -22.42
C GLY A 242 -0.52 -3.62 -20.99
N ILE A 243 0.21 -4.31 -20.11
CA ILE A 243 0.41 -3.92 -18.71
C ILE A 243 1.85 -3.47 -18.55
N ILE A 244 2.04 -2.35 -17.86
CA ILE A 244 3.36 -1.85 -17.49
C ILE A 244 3.48 -1.97 -15.99
N SER A 245 4.48 -2.73 -15.55
CA SER A 245 4.88 -2.82 -14.14
C SER A 245 6.10 -1.94 -13.93
N VAL A 246 6.07 -1.10 -12.90
CA VAL A 246 7.18 -0.21 -12.53
C VAL A 246 7.57 -0.52 -11.11
N LYS A 247 8.86 -0.69 -10.83
CA LYS A 247 9.37 -0.95 -9.48
C LYS A 247 10.38 0.10 -9.09
N LEU A 248 10.29 0.56 -7.84
CA LEU A 248 11.32 1.36 -7.19
C LEU A 248 12.09 0.44 -6.23
N ASN A 249 13.39 0.31 -6.45
CA ASN A 249 14.26 -0.58 -5.69
C ASN A 249 15.38 0.21 -4.98
N ASP A 250 15.84 -0.31 -3.85
CA ASP A 250 17.06 0.09 -3.14
C ASP A 250 18.20 -0.87 -3.51
N VAL A 251 19.26 -0.36 -4.12
CA VAL A 251 20.41 -1.15 -4.57
C VAL A 251 21.56 -0.98 -3.56
N ALA A 252 21.88 -2.07 -2.86
CA ALA A 252 22.94 -2.07 -1.86
C ALA A 252 24.34 -2.06 -2.51
N PRO A 253 25.41 -1.70 -1.76
CA PRO A 253 26.78 -1.70 -2.29
C PRO A 253 27.29 -3.06 -2.79
N ASP A 254 26.70 -4.17 -2.35
CA ASP A 254 27.02 -5.52 -2.84
C ASP A 254 26.25 -5.91 -4.11
N GLY A 255 25.39 -5.01 -4.61
CA GLY A 255 24.56 -5.19 -5.79
C GLY A 255 23.23 -5.89 -5.54
N SER A 256 22.90 -6.28 -4.30
CA SER A 256 21.55 -6.77 -3.98
C SER A 256 20.51 -5.68 -4.21
N SER A 257 19.35 -6.05 -4.75
CA SER A 257 18.26 -5.12 -5.08
C SER A 257 17.02 -5.44 -4.27
N ALA A 258 16.62 -4.52 -3.39
CA ALA A 258 15.48 -4.68 -2.50
C ALA A 258 14.28 -3.84 -2.97
N LEU A 259 13.10 -4.46 -3.07
CA LEU A 259 11.88 -3.75 -3.46
C LEU A 259 11.44 -2.74 -2.38
N ILE A 260 11.29 -1.46 -2.76
CA ILE A 260 10.67 -0.40 -1.97
C ILE A 260 9.16 -0.36 -2.22
N THR A 261 8.76 -0.22 -3.49
CA THR A 261 7.36 -0.18 -3.94
C THR A 261 7.26 -0.50 -5.42
N SER A 262 6.08 -0.90 -5.89
CA SER A 262 5.80 -1.19 -7.31
C SER A 262 4.34 -0.96 -7.69
#